data_AF-A0A7I9UX60-F1
#
_entry.id   AF-A0A7I9UX60-F1
#
_cell.length_a   1.000
_cell.length_b   1.000
_cell.length_c   1.000
_cell.angle_alpha   90.00
_cell.angle_beta   90.00
_cell.angle_gamma   90.00
#
_symmetry.space_group_name_H-M   'P 1'
#
loop_
_entity.id
_entity.type
_entity.pdbx_description
1 polymer ?
#
loop_
_entity_poly.entity_id
_entity_poly.type
_entity_poly.pdbx_seq_one_letter_code
_entity_poly.pdbx_strand_id
1 'polypeptide(L)'
;MAVPSERPPQFPISLRGYDREAVDQQLSRLNSELNLLATDRDSAVAHANELAHHLDQSRDEIEQLRREIDKLAVPPTSAAGMSERLSRMLQLASDEASEIRASAQAEADELRSVARQEADTAKKAADEERAKAEKSFRDRSEKLTREVKEADAHRAQLLAEAKDEADKVLSDARAKANKLESETKAKAAQLTGGAATEAEKLLEIARAEAKKVGADAQAEAERIVAEANAEAKKMRESARELAAERLRAARAVAAQTRRVHDGIQDRLRELAEHLAKAPEVTADELDVVADATDEDDSAALDKHITNHSAITRSTPHRGTASSARDEAGPSNAATGPITIRTRTNPARPPQA
;
A
#
# COMPACT_ATOMS: atom_id res chain seq x y z
N MET A 1 -32.89 -9.42 125.37
CA MET A 1 -31.95 -8.35 124.92
C MET A 1 -31.28 -7.76 126.16
N ALA A 2 -30.07 -7.21 126.04
CA ALA A 2 -29.45 -6.51 127.16
C ALA A 2 -30.17 -5.17 127.39
N VAL A 3 -30.55 -4.87 128.63
CA VAL A 3 -31.05 -3.54 129.01
C VAL A 3 -29.83 -2.60 129.04
N PRO A 4 -29.84 -1.46 128.32
CA PRO A 4 -28.76 -0.50 128.41
C PRO A 4 -28.69 0.06 129.84
N SER A 5 -27.51 0.00 130.46
CA SER A 5 -27.26 0.56 131.79
C SER A 5 -27.08 2.08 131.68
N GLU A 6 -28.21 2.77 131.49
CA GLU A 6 -28.26 4.23 131.45
C GLU A 6 -27.66 4.82 132.74
N ARG A 7 -26.73 5.76 132.57
CA ARG A 7 -26.16 6.49 133.71
C ARG A 7 -27.26 7.41 134.25
N PRO A 8 -27.43 7.52 135.58
CA PRO A 8 -28.43 8.42 136.14
C PRO A 8 -28.16 9.86 135.66
N PRO A 9 -29.20 10.62 135.26
CA PRO A 9 -29.01 11.94 134.65
C PRO A 9 -28.32 12.88 135.64
N GLN A 10 -27.12 13.32 135.27
CA GLN A 10 -26.35 14.28 136.06
C GLN A 10 -26.85 15.69 135.78
N PHE A 11 -27.88 16.11 136.52
CA PHE A 11 -28.36 17.49 136.48
C PHE A 11 -27.24 18.45 136.89
N PRO A 12 -26.89 19.47 136.08
CA PRO A 12 -25.91 20.47 136.47
C PRO A 12 -26.37 21.23 137.71
N ILE A 13 -25.43 21.67 138.53
CA ILE A 13 -25.71 22.31 139.83
C ILE A 13 -25.39 23.79 139.75
N SER A 14 -26.43 24.61 139.92
CA SER A 14 -26.32 26.06 140.13
C SER A 14 -25.94 26.38 141.58
N LEU A 15 -25.63 27.65 141.87
CA LEU A 15 -25.11 28.11 143.17
C LEU A 15 -26.01 27.80 144.40
N ARG A 16 -27.25 27.31 144.20
CA ARG A 16 -28.17 26.91 145.28
C ARG A 16 -28.99 25.63 145.02
N GLY A 17 -28.62 24.82 144.03
CA GLY A 17 -29.30 23.53 143.75
C GLY A 17 -29.22 23.12 142.29
N TYR A 18 -29.87 22.00 141.92
CA TYR A 18 -29.98 21.57 140.53
C TYR A 18 -30.51 22.69 139.63
N ASP A 19 -29.95 22.77 138.42
CA ASP A 19 -30.48 23.63 137.37
C ASP A 19 -31.89 23.18 136.99
N ARG A 20 -32.85 24.06 137.22
CA ARG A 20 -34.25 23.82 136.92
C ARG A 20 -34.47 23.64 135.43
N GLU A 21 -33.74 24.35 134.57
CA GLU A 21 -33.96 24.26 133.12
C GLU A 21 -33.56 22.87 132.60
N ALA A 22 -32.40 22.35 133.06
CA ALA A 22 -31.97 20.99 132.76
C ALA A 22 -32.92 19.89 133.32
N VAL A 23 -33.53 20.11 134.50
CA VAL A 23 -34.54 19.19 135.05
C VAL A 23 -35.83 19.22 134.23
N ASP A 24 -36.36 20.42 133.95
CA ASP A 24 -37.60 20.60 133.18
C ASP A 24 -37.42 20.07 131.73
N GLN A 25 -36.24 20.23 131.12
CA GLN A 25 -35.87 19.61 129.83
C GLN A 25 -35.85 18.08 129.89
N GLN A 26 -35.23 17.47 130.90
CA GLN A 26 -35.16 16.01 131.03
C GLN A 26 -36.52 15.38 131.36
N LEU A 27 -37.37 16.06 132.15
CA LEU A 27 -38.74 15.63 132.40
C LEU A 27 -39.61 15.75 131.13
N SER A 28 -39.45 16.82 130.35
CA SER A 28 -40.09 16.96 129.03
C SER A 28 -39.69 15.82 128.09
N ARG A 29 -38.39 15.48 128.05
CA ARG A 29 -37.87 14.33 127.30
C ARG A 29 -38.51 13.01 127.77
N LEU A 30 -38.47 12.70 129.07
CA LEU A 30 -39.04 11.45 129.60
C LEU A 30 -40.55 11.35 129.33
N ASN A 31 -41.30 12.45 129.43
CA ASN A 31 -42.71 12.49 129.08
C ASN A 31 -42.93 12.26 127.57
N SER A 32 -42.04 12.75 126.70
CA SER A 32 -42.11 12.46 125.26
C SER A 32 -41.80 10.99 124.94
N GLU A 33 -40.83 10.39 125.64
CA GLU A 33 -40.47 8.97 125.51
C GLU A 33 -41.58 8.04 126.04
N LEU A 34 -42.25 8.42 127.15
CA LEU A 34 -43.43 7.71 127.66
C LEU A 34 -44.65 7.83 126.75
N ASN A 35 -44.90 9.01 126.16
CA ASN A 35 -45.99 9.20 125.20
C ASN A 35 -45.74 8.40 123.91
N LEU A 36 -44.51 8.38 123.41
CA LEU A 36 -44.12 7.57 122.26
C LEU A 36 -44.28 6.07 122.57
N LEU A 37 -43.79 5.59 123.72
CA LEU A 37 -43.96 4.19 124.12
C LEU A 37 -45.43 3.79 124.32
N ALA A 38 -46.29 4.72 124.77
CA ALA A 38 -47.73 4.49 124.84
C ALA A 38 -48.36 4.39 123.43
N THR A 39 -47.97 5.25 122.50
CA THR A 39 -48.42 5.19 121.09
C THR A 39 -47.93 3.92 120.39
N ASP A 40 -46.68 3.49 120.62
CA ASP A 40 -46.13 2.24 120.08
C ASP A 40 -46.87 1.02 120.65
N ARG A 41 -47.15 1.01 121.97
CA ARG A 41 -47.97 -0.02 122.63
C ARG A 41 -49.37 -0.09 122.01
N ASP A 42 -50.03 1.06 121.86
CA ASP A 42 -51.42 1.08 121.38
C ASP A 42 -51.52 0.71 119.90
N SER A 43 -50.49 1.05 119.10
CA SER A 43 -50.34 0.56 117.72
C SER A 43 -50.08 -0.94 117.65
N ALA A 44 -49.23 -1.48 118.54
CA ALA A 44 -48.98 -2.92 118.62
C ALA A 44 -50.23 -3.71 119.08
N VAL A 45 -51.03 -3.15 119.99
CA VAL A 45 -52.34 -3.71 120.40
C VAL A 45 -53.35 -3.65 119.25
N ALA A 46 -53.38 -2.57 118.47
CA ALA A 46 -54.23 -2.48 117.28
C ALA A 46 -53.90 -3.58 116.25
N HIS A 47 -52.61 -3.75 115.90
CA HIS A 47 -52.17 -4.82 114.99
C HIS A 47 -52.40 -6.23 115.56
N ALA A 48 -52.27 -6.43 116.88
CA ALA A 48 -52.60 -7.71 117.49
C ALA A 48 -54.09 -8.07 117.35
N ASN A 49 -54.98 -7.07 117.49
CA ASN A 49 -56.43 -7.25 117.29
C ASN A 49 -56.80 -7.47 115.81
N GLU A 50 -56.14 -6.75 114.89
CA GLU A 50 -56.27 -6.92 113.43
C GLU A 50 -55.88 -8.35 112.99
N LEU A 51 -54.70 -8.81 113.44
CA LEU A 51 -54.23 -10.17 113.18
C LEU A 51 -55.13 -11.24 113.82
N ALA A 52 -55.66 -11.00 115.03
CA ALA A 52 -56.63 -11.90 115.64
C ALA A 52 -57.91 -12.01 114.80
N HIS A 53 -58.43 -10.89 114.29
CA HIS A 53 -59.62 -10.89 113.44
C HIS A 53 -59.40 -11.63 112.11
N HIS A 54 -58.27 -11.42 111.44
CA HIS A 54 -57.91 -12.18 110.23
C HIS A 54 -57.78 -13.69 110.51
N LEU A 55 -57.22 -14.05 111.68
CA LEU A 55 -57.05 -15.44 112.08
C LEU A 55 -58.42 -16.10 112.34
N ASP A 56 -59.35 -15.40 113.01
CA ASP A 56 -60.71 -15.90 113.23
C ASP A 56 -61.54 -15.97 111.94
N GLN A 57 -61.42 -15.00 111.03
CA GLN A 57 -62.00 -15.10 109.67
C GLN A 57 -61.50 -16.37 108.96
N SER A 58 -60.18 -16.62 108.96
CA SER A 58 -59.62 -17.83 108.32
C SER A 58 -60.05 -19.14 109.00
N ARG A 59 -60.37 -19.11 110.30
CA ARG A 59 -60.94 -20.27 111.03
C ARG A 59 -62.36 -20.56 110.56
N ASP A 60 -63.20 -19.53 110.46
CA ASP A 60 -64.59 -19.66 109.99
C ASP A 60 -64.63 -20.14 108.53
N GLU A 61 -63.75 -19.64 107.67
CA GLU A 61 -63.58 -20.14 106.29
C GLU A 61 -63.14 -21.61 106.26
N ILE A 62 -62.14 -22.00 107.06
CA ILE A 62 -61.68 -23.40 107.15
C ILE A 62 -62.79 -24.31 107.71
N GLU A 63 -63.59 -23.85 108.67
CA GLU A 63 -64.76 -24.59 109.15
C GLU A 63 -65.85 -24.72 108.08
N GLN A 64 -66.17 -23.67 107.33
CA GLN A 64 -67.12 -23.76 106.21
C GLN A 64 -66.62 -24.76 105.17
N LEU A 65 -65.37 -24.63 104.73
CA LEU A 65 -64.76 -25.52 103.72
C LEU A 65 -64.75 -26.98 104.19
N ARG A 66 -64.46 -27.25 105.47
CA ARG A 66 -64.58 -28.60 106.05
C ARG A 66 -66.02 -29.11 106.01
N ARG A 67 -67.00 -28.30 106.46
CA ARG A 67 -68.42 -28.65 106.41
C ARG A 67 -68.96 -28.85 104.99
N GLU A 68 -68.33 -28.27 103.97
CA GLU A 68 -68.63 -28.57 102.55
C GLU A 68 -67.92 -29.84 102.07
N ILE A 69 -66.64 -30.05 102.41
CA ILE A 69 -65.91 -31.28 102.10
C ILE A 69 -66.60 -32.50 102.71
N ASP A 70 -67.07 -32.44 103.95
CA ASP A 70 -67.77 -33.54 104.62
C ASP A 70 -69.07 -33.93 103.89
N LYS A 71 -69.85 -32.94 103.43
CA LYS A 71 -71.05 -33.16 102.58
C LYS A 71 -70.69 -33.83 101.24
N LEU A 72 -69.53 -33.51 100.69
CA LEU A 72 -69.02 -34.05 99.42
C LEU A 72 -68.26 -35.39 99.59
N ALA A 73 -67.86 -35.75 100.81
CA ALA A 73 -67.17 -37.01 101.13
C ALA A 73 -68.14 -38.16 101.42
N VAL A 74 -69.33 -37.87 101.95
CA VAL A 74 -70.39 -38.88 102.15
C VAL A 74 -70.87 -39.43 100.80
N PRO A 75 -71.00 -40.76 100.63
CA PRO A 75 -71.56 -41.36 99.42
C PRO A 75 -72.97 -40.80 99.12
N PRO A 76 -73.28 -40.36 97.89
CA PRO A 76 -74.49 -39.59 97.60
C PRO A 76 -75.73 -40.49 97.53
N THR A 77 -76.28 -40.82 98.69
CA THR A 77 -77.51 -41.62 98.86
C THR A 77 -78.81 -40.83 98.64
N SER A 78 -78.72 -39.53 98.37
CA SER A 78 -79.87 -38.65 98.09
C SER A 78 -79.77 -37.99 96.72
N ALA A 79 -80.93 -37.80 96.08
CA ALA A 79 -81.00 -37.14 94.77
C ALA A 79 -80.47 -35.70 94.80
N ALA A 80 -80.66 -34.97 95.90
CA ALA A 80 -80.13 -33.62 96.07
C ALA A 80 -78.59 -33.58 96.06
N GLY A 81 -77.92 -34.48 96.79
CA GLY A 81 -76.46 -34.56 96.82
C GLY A 81 -75.84 -35.02 95.49
N MET A 82 -76.56 -35.85 94.72
CA MET A 82 -76.18 -36.16 93.33
C MET A 82 -76.30 -34.92 92.44
N SER A 83 -77.40 -34.17 92.51
CA SER A 83 -77.61 -32.95 91.71
C SER A 83 -76.60 -31.85 92.03
N GLU A 84 -76.23 -31.65 93.29
CA GLU A 84 -75.22 -30.63 93.67
C GLU A 84 -73.81 -31.02 93.19
N ARG A 85 -73.45 -32.32 93.25
CA ARG A 85 -72.20 -32.78 92.64
C ARG A 85 -72.22 -32.61 91.12
N LEU A 86 -73.36 -32.88 90.47
CA LEU A 86 -73.51 -32.75 89.03
C LEU A 86 -73.42 -31.27 88.60
N SER A 87 -73.98 -30.33 89.35
CA SER A 87 -73.84 -28.89 89.04
C SER A 87 -72.42 -28.39 89.25
N ARG A 88 -71.73 -28.76 90.36
CA ARG A 88 -70.30 -28.44 90.54
C ARG A 88 -69.43 -29.03 89.42
N MET A 89 -69.71 -30.26 88.98
CA MET A 89 -68.98 -30.91 87.87
C MET A 89 -69.26 -30.27 86.50
N LEU A 90 -70.52 -29.91 86.21
CA LEU A 90 -70.88 -29.19 84.99
C LEU A 90 -70.29 -27.77 84.96
N GLN A 91 -70.19 -27.11 86.10
CA GLN A 91 -69.57 -25.80 86.20
C GLN A 91 -68.05 -25.87 85.96
N LEU A 92 -67.34 -26.79 86.63
CA LEU A 92 -65.92 -27.03 86.37
C LEU A 92 -65.65 -27.37 84.89
N ALA A 93 -66.48 -28.22 84.28
CA ALA A 93 -66.35 -28.55 82.85
C ALA A 93 -66.69 -27.36 81.92
N SER A 94 -67.55 -26.42 82.34
CA SER A 94 -67.84 -25.19 81.61
C SER A 94 -66.71 -24.17 81.73
N ASP A 95 -66.07 -24.09 82.90
CA ASP A 95 -64.93 -23.22 83.17
C ASP A 95 -63.70 -23.72 82.41
N GLU A 96 -63.38 -25.03 82.49
CA GLU A 96 -62.33 -25.70 81.71
C GLU A 96 -62.56 -25.57 80.19
N ALA A 97 -63.79 -25.77 79.70
CA ALA A 97 -64.14 -25.55 78.30
C ALA A 97 -64.04 -24.08 77.86
N SER A 98 -64.09 -23.13 78.80
CA SER A 98 -63.89 -21.70 78.53
C SER A 98 -62.40 -21.34 78.52
N GLU A 99 -61.60 -21.92 79.42
CA GLU A 99 -60.14 -21.79 79.45
C GLU A 99 -59.50 -22.38 78.18
N ILE A 100 -59.90 -23.59 77.77
CA ILE A 100 -59.44 -24.23 76.52
C ILE A 100 -59.76 -23.35 75.30
N ARG A 101 -60.93 -22.70 75.27
CA ARG A 101 -61.29 -21.75 74.18
C ARG A 101 -60.44 -20.49 74.23
N ALA A 102 -60.11 -19.99 75.42
CA ALA A 102 -59.27 -18.82 75.59
C ALA A 102 -57.81 -19.09 75.16
N SER A 103 -57.23 -20.23 75.54
CA SER A 103 -55.88 -20.62 75.08
C SER A 103 -55.86 -20.83 73.58
N ALA A 104 -56.78 -21.63 73.03
CA ALA A 104 -56.83 -21.90 71.60
C ALA A 104 -57.05 -20.62 70.75
N GLN A 105 -57.79 -19.63 71.26
CA GLN A 105 -57.93 -18.33 70.60
C GLN A 105 -56.66 -17.48 70.70
N ALA A 106 -55.98 -17.48 71.85
CA ALA A 106 -54.72 -16.76 72.04
C ALA A 106 -53.60 -17.35 71.15
N GLU A 107 -53.45 -18.68 71.14
CA GLU A 107 -52.51 -19.41 70.26
C GLU A 107 -52.81 -19.15 68.78
N ALA A 108 -54.08 -19.13 68.39
CA ALA A 108 -54.47 -18.83 67.01
C ALA A 108 -54.13 -17.39 66.59
N ASP A 109 -54.28 -16.41 67.48
CA ASP A 109 -53.94 -15.02 67.20
C ASP A 109 -52.43 -14.73 67.30
N GLU A 110 -51.69 -15.44 68.16
CA GLU A 110 -50.22 -15.45 68.14
C GLU A 110 -49.69 -16.02 66.82
N LEU A 111 -50.17 -17.19 66.40
CA LEU A 111 -49.78 -17.81 65.13
C LEU A 111 -50.11 -16.91 63.93
N ARG A 112 -51.26 -16.21 63.95
CA ARG A 112 -51.61 -15.19 62.94
C ARG A 112 -50.69 -13.97 62.99
N SER A 113 -50.23 -13.57 64.17
CA SER A 113 -49.28 -12.45 64.34
C SER A 113 -47.92 -12.81 63.74
N VAL A 114 -47.37 -13.98 64.11
CA VAL A 114 -46.10 -14.51 63.57
C VAL A 114 -46.18 -14.66 62.05
N ALA A 115 -47.21 -15.35 61.52
CA ALA A 115 -47.36 -15.56 60.09
C ALA A 115 -47.53 -14.24 59.29
N ARG A 116 -48.13 -13.19 59.87
CA ARG A 116 -48.17 -11.85 59.27
C ARG A 116 -46.79 -11.19 59.28
N GLN A 117 -46.07 -11.26 60.39
CA GLN A 117 -44.72 -10.69 60.51
C GLN A 117 -43.74 -11.37 59.55
N GLU A 118 -43.79 -12.69 59.42
CA GLU A 118 -43.02 -13.47 58.43
C GLU A 118 -43.40 -13.12 56.98
N ALA A 119 -44.71 -13.00 56.69
CA ALA A 119 -45.14 -12.58 55.36
C ALA A 119 -44.66 -11.16 55.00
N ASP A 120 -44.60 -10.24 55.97
CA ASP A 120 -44.16 -8.86 55.73
C ASP A 120 -42.64 -8.69 55.71
N THR A 121 -41.86 -9.52 56.43
CA THR A 121 -40.40 -9.58 56.24
C THR A 121 -40.04 -10.25 54.91
N ALA A 122 -40.74 -11.31 54.51
CA ALA A 122 -40.54 -11.95 53.21
C ALA A 122 -40.84 -11.01 52.02
N LYS A 123 -41.93 -10.22 52.09
CA LYS A 123 -42.21 -9.15 51.10
C LYS A 123 -41.08 -8.14 51.02
N LYS A 124 -40.66 -7.57 52.16
CA LYS A 124 -39.59 -6.57 52.22
C LYS A 124 -38.28 -7.10 51.63
N ALA A 125 -37.88 -8.32 51.98
CA ALA A 125 -36.70 -8.97 51.41
C ALA A 125 -36.81 -9.17 49.89
N ALA A 126 -37.98 -9.58 49.39
CA ALA A 126 -38.22 -9.75 47.96
C ALA A 126 -38.20 -8.41 47.19
N ASP A 127 -38.78 -7.34 47.76
CA ASP A 127 -38.80 -6.02 47.14
C ASP A 127 -37.45 -5.30 47.21
N GLU A 128 -36.68 -5.50 48.28
CA GLU A 128 -35.26 -5.10 48.35
C GLU A 128 -34.42 -5.81 47.29
N GLU A 129 -34.61 -7.12 47.10
CA GLU A 129 -33.83 -7.88 46.11
C GLU A 129 -34.23 -7.51 44.67
N ARG A 130 -35.51 -7.23 44.42
CA ARG A 130 -35.98 -6.61 43.16
C ARG A 130 -35.32 -5.26 42.92
N ALA A 131 -35.28 -4.38 43.93
CA ALA A 131 -34.66 -3.06 43.80
C ALA A 131 -33.14 -3.16 43.52
N LYS A 132 -32.43 -4.11 44.14
CA LYS A 132 -31.02 -4.42 43.83
C LYS A 132 -30.86 -4.93 42.40
N ALA A 133 -31.71 -5.88 41.97
CA ALA A 133 -31.70 -6.45 40.63
C ALA A 133 -31.96 -5.36 39.55
N GLU A 134 -33.03 -4.57 39.70
CA GLU A 134 -33.35 -3.45 38.81
C GLU A 134 -32.24 -2.42 38.73
N LYS A 135 -31.64 -2.05 39.87
CA LYS A 135 -30.48 -1.15 39.89
C LYS A 135 -29.30 -1.75 39.13
N SER A 136 -28.93 -3.01 39.41
CA SER A 136 -27.82 -3.68 38.71
C SER A 136 -28.05 -3.79 37.20
N PHE A 137 -29.31 -3.98 36.78
CA PHE A 137 -29.69 -4.03 35.37
C PHE A 137 -29.60 -2.65 34.73
N ARG A 138 -30.05 -1.60 35.42
CA ARG A 138 -29.90 -0.20 34.98
C ARG A 138 -28.44 0.20 34.86
N ASP A 139 -27.64 -0.02 35.90
CA ASP A 139 -26.21 0.28 35.93
C ASP A 139 -25.45 -0.46 34.79
N ARG A 140 -25.83 -1.71 34.50
CA ARG A 140 -25.27 -2.49 33.38
C ARG A 140 -25.75 -2.01 32.01
N SER A 141 -27.03 -1.66 31.87
CA SER A 141 -27.62 -1.12 30.64
C SER A 141 -27.00 0.24 30.28
N GLU A 142 -26.80 1.12 31.26
CA GLU A 142 -26.11 2.38 31.06
C GLU A 142 -24.63 2.19 30.67
N LYS A 143 -23.92 1.24 31.30
CA LYS A 143 -22.54 0.91 30.92
C LYS A 143 -22.45 0.43 29.47
N LEU A 144 -23.26 -0.55 29.08
CA LEU A 144 -23.34 -1.03 27.70
C LEU A 144 -23.71 0.12 26.73
N THR A 145 -24.58 1.03 27.13
CA THR A 145 -24.96 2.21 26.32
C THR A 145 -23.82 3.23 26.18
N ARG A 146 -22.93 3.35 27.17
CA ARG A 146 -21.70 4.17 27.11
C ARG A 146 -20.65 3.48 26.22
N GLU A 147 -20.36 2.21 26.50
CA GLU A 147 -19.41 1.37 25.76
C GLU A 147 -19.73 1.32 24.25
N VAL A 148 -21.01 1.15 23.88
CA VAL A 148 -21.44 1.17 22.46
C VAL A 148 -21.23 2.55 21.82
N LYS A 149 -21.53 3.65 22.52
CA LYS A 149 -21.33 5.02 22.00
C LYS A 149 -19.84 5.35 21.85
N GLU A 150 -19.01 4.93 22.78
CA GLU A 150 -17.55 5.10 22.74
C GLU A 150 -16.94 4.27 21.60
N ALA A 151 -17.38 3.02 21.42
CA ALA A 151 -16.99 2.17 20.31
C ALA A 151 -17.42 2.74 18.94
N ASP A 152 -18.64 3.31 18.84
CA ASP A 152 -19.12 3.95 17.63
C ASP A 152 -18.38 5.26 17.31
N ALA A 153 -18.06 6.07 18.32
CA ALA A 153 -17.25 7.27 18.14
C ALA A 153 -15.83 6.93 17.67
N HIS A 154 -15.18 5.96 18.31
CA HIS A 154 -13.84 5.48 17.92
C HIS A 154 -13.84 4.84 16.52
N ARG A 155 -14.88 4.08 16.18
CA ARG A 155 -15.11 3.54 14.82
C ARG A 155 -15.27 4.65 13.79
N ALA A 156 -16.01 5.71 14.10
CA ALA A 156 -16.19 6.86 13.22
C ALA A 156 -14.89 7.64 13.01
N GLN A 157 -14.08 7.81 14.06
CA GLN A 157 -12.74 8.42 14.00
C GLN A 157 -11.79 7.61 13.11
N LEU A 158 -11.63 6.31 13.36
CA LEU A 158 -10.82 5.43 12.52
C LEU A 158 -11.25 5.43 11.04
N LEU A 159 -12.56 5.48 10.77
CA LEU A 159 -13.10 5.56 9.41
C LEU A 159 -12.98 6.95 8.75
N ALA A 160 -12.70 8.01 9.51
CA ALA A 160 -12.33 9.31 8.99
C ALA A 160 -10.83 9.36 8.71
N GLU A 161 -10.00 8.99 9.68
CA GLU A 161 -8.53 8.93 9.55
C GLU A 161 -8.08 8.05 8.38
N ALA A 162 -8.69 6.87 8.22
CA ALA A 162 -8.41 5.97 7.11
C ALA A 162 -8.82 6.52 5.73
N LYS A 163 -9.82 7.41 5.67
CA LYS A 163 -10.21 8.10 4.42
C LYS A 163 -9.25 9.24 4.12
N ASP A 164 -8.97 10.08 5.10
CA ASP A 164 -8.03 11.20 4.96
C ASP A 164 -6.64 10.71 4.52
N GLU A 165 -6.17 9.59 5.07
CA GLU A 165 -4.91 8.97 4.65
C GLU A 165 -4.99 8.32 3.26
N ALA A 166 -6.11 7.68 2.91
CA ALA A 166 -6.31 7.16 1.55
C ALA A 166 -6.34 8.29 0.50
N ASP A 167 -7.01 9.39 0.78
CA ASP A 167 -7.08 10.56 -0.11
C ASP A 167 -5.73 11.29 -0.21
N LYS A 168 -4.96 11.38 0.90
CA LYS A 168 -3.55 11.80 0.87
C LYS A 168 -2.73 10.91 -0.07
N VAL A 169 -2.75 9.59 0.13
CA VAL A 169 -1.99 8.63 -0.68
C VAL A 169 -2.39 8.68 -2.17
N LEU A 170 -3.68 8.82 -2.48
CA LEU A 170 -4.17 8.99 -3.85
C LEU A 170 -3.74 10.32 -4.48
N SER A 171 -3.76 11.42 -3.71
CA SER A 171 -3.27 12.73 -4.14
C SER A 171 -1.76 12.68 -4.44
N ASP A 172 -0.97 12.10 -3.53
CA ASP A 172 0.47 11.93 -3.66
C ASP A 172 0.84 11.04 -4.86
N ALA A 173 0.10 9.94 -5.06
CA ALA A 173 0.28 9.06 -6.22
C ALA A 173 -0.01 9.77 -7.54
N ARG A 174 -1.10 10.56 -7.61
CA ARG A 174 -1.45 11.39 -8.78
C ARG A 174 -0.39 12.45 -9.04
N ALA A 175 0.09 13.15 -8.01
CA ALA A 175 1.15 14.15 -8.14
C ALA A 175 2.47 13.54 -8.67
N LYS A 176 2.86 12.38 -8.15
CA LYS A 176 4.05 11.63 -8.59
C LYS A 176 3.89 11.12 -10.04
N ALA A 177 2.72 10.62 -10.41
CA ALA A 177 2.41 10.19 -11.78
C ALA A 177 2.46 11.36 -12.77
N ASN A 178 1.78 12.47 -12.48
CA ASN A 178 1.77 13.67 -13.33
C ASN A 178 3.18 14.25 -13.51
N LYS A 179 4.00 14.26 -12.44
CA LYS A 179 5.41 14.66 -12.51
C LYS A 179 6.22 13.74 -13.42
N LEU A 180 6.08 12.41 -13.27
CA LEU A 180 6.78 11.44 -14.11
C LEU A 180 6.35 11.53 -15.58
N GLU A 181 5.07 11.76 -15.86
CA GLU A 181 4.56 11.99 -17.22
C GLU A 181 5.15 13.27 -17.83
N SER A 182 5.21 14.37 -17.07
CA SER A 182 5.84 15.63 -17.50
C SER A 182 7.34 15.44 -17.78
N GLU A 183 8.07 14.81 -16.86
CA GLU A 183 9.50 14.53 -17.04
C GLU A 183 9.79 13.61 -18.22
N THR A 184 8.96 12.58 -18.45
CA THR A 184 9.15 11.65 -19.58
C THR A 184 8.79 12.30 -20.92
N LYS A 185 7.74 13.14 -20.97
CA LYS A 185 7.44 13.97 -22.16
C LYS A 185 8.58 14.96 -22.46
N ALA A 186 9.13 15.63 -21.45
CA ALA A 186 10.25 16.55 -21.62
C ALA A 186 11.52 15.82 -22.12
N LYS A 187 11.88 14.68 -21.52
CA LYS A 187 13.02 13.85 -21.95
C LYS A 187 12.81 13.30 -23.37
N ALA A 188 11.61 12.87 -23.72
CA ALA A 188 11.27 12.42 -25.07
C ALA A 188 11.42 13.55 -26.10
N ALA A 189 10.85 14.72 -25.83
CA ALA A 189 10.95 15.89 -26.70
C ALA A 189 12.41 16.35 -26.91
N GLN A 190 13.21 16.35 -25.83
CA GLN A 190 14.64 16.65 -25.88
C GLN A 190 15.41 15.64 -26.75
N LEU A 191 15.14 14.34 -26.60
CA LEU A 191 15.77 13.29 -27.41
C LEU A 191 15.37 13.39 -28.89
N THR A 192 14.10 13.65 -29.19
CA THR A 192 13.64 13.81 -30.59
C THR A 192 14.20 15.08 -31.23
N GLY A 193 14.28 16.20 -30.49
CA GLY A 193 14.87 17.44 -30.99
C GLY A 193 16.38 17.33 -31.20
N GLY A 194 17.09 16.66 -30.27
CA GLY A 194 18.51 16.34 -30.42
C GLY A 194 18.76 15.46 -31.66
N ALA A 195 17.99 14.39 -31.82
CA ALA A 195 18.11 13.50 -32.98
C ALA A 195 17.79 14.21 -34.32
N ALA A 196 16.78 15.09 -34.33
CA ALA A 196 16.44 15.88 -35.52
C ALA A 196 17.57 16.85 -35.90
N THR A 197 18.07 17.65 -34.95
CA THR A 197 19.16 18.61 -35.22
C THR A 197 20.48 17.92 -35.59
N GLU A 198 20.75 16.70 -35.12
CA GLU A 198 21.92 15.93 -35.55
C GLU A 198 21.73 15.34 -36.96
N ALA A 199 20.53 14.85 -37.28
CA ALA A 199 20.20 14.40 -38.64
C ALA A 199 20.27 15.55 -39.66
N GLU A 200 19.83 16.76 -39.29
CA GLU A 200 19.96 17.97 -40.12
C GLU A 200 21.43 18.32 -40.40
N LYS A 201 22.32 18.30 -39.38
CA LYS A 201 23.77 18.50 -39.58
C LYS A 201 24.36 17.45 -40.53
N LEU A 202 24.04 16.17 -40.32
CA LEU A 202 24.54 15.08 -41.16
C LEU A 202 24.06 15.20 -42.61
N LEU A 203 22.81 15.65 -42.82
CA LEU A 203 22.29 15.95 -44.16
C LEU A 203 22.99 17.14 -44.81
N GLU A 204 23.28 18.22 -44.08
CA GLU A 204 24.03 19.37 -44.62
C GLU A 204 25.50 19.02 -44.93
N ILE A 205 26.16 18.21 -44.08
CA ILE A 205 27.51 17.68 -44.36
C ILE A 205 27.48 16.82 -45.63
N ALA A 206 26.56 15.85 -45.72
CA ALA A 206 26.45 14.98 -46.89
C ALA A 206 26.09 15.77 -48.17
N ARG A 207 25.28 16.83 -48.07
CA ARG A 207 24.99 17.76 -49.19
C ARG A 207 26.22 18.54 -49.61
N ALA A 208 27.01 19.05 -48.68
CA ALA A 208 28.24 19.77 -48.97
C ALA A 208 29.30 18.86 -49.62
N GLU A 209 29.47 17.63 -49.11
CA GLU A 209 30.35 16.62 -49.68
C GLU A 209 29.88 16.20 -51.08
N ALA A 210 28.60 15.87 -51.27
CA ALA A 210 28.06 15.51 -52.59
C ALA A 210 28.19 16.65 -53.61
N LYS A 211 27.97 17.91 -53.20
CA LYS A 211 28.20 19.08 -54.04
C LYS A 211 29.67 19.23 -54.41
N LYS A 212 30.59 19.00 -53.47
CA LYS A 212 32.04 19.04 -53.74
C LYS A 212 32.45 17.94 -54.72
N VAL A 213 32.08 16.69 -54.47
CA VAL A 213 32.38 15.55 -55.34
C VAL A 213 31.81 15.77 -56.75
N GLY A 214 30.60 16.33 -56.86
CA GLY A 214 30.01 16.70 -58.15
C GLY A 214 30.81 17.78 -58.90
N ALA A 215 31.28 18.81 -58.19
CA ALA A 215 32.11 19.87 -58.78
C ALA A 215 33.51 19.37 -59.17
N ASP A 216 34.16 18.58 -58.31
CA ASP A 216 35.46 17.94 -58.57
C ASP A 216 35.37 17.01 -59.80
N ALA A 217 34.30 16.21 -59.91
CA ALA A 217 34.04 15.34 -61.05
C ALA A 217 33.70 16.11 -62.35
N GLN A 218 32.96 17.22 -62.26
CA GLN A 218 32.71 18.09 -63.42
C GLN A 218 34.01 18.73 -63.92
N ALA A 219 34.82 19.28 -63.02
CA ALA A 219 36.11 19.90 -63.38
C ALA A 219 37.06 18.88 -64.02
N GLU A 220 37.07 17.63 -63.54
CA GLU A 220 37.85 16.55 -64.14
C GLU A 220 37.31 16.14 -65.52
N ALA A 221 35.98 16.06 -65.71
CA ALA A 221 35.38 15.81 -67.01
C ALA A 221 35.68 16.94 -68.02
N GLU A 222 35.60 18.19 -67.59
CA GLU A 222 35.99 19.36 -68.40
C GLU A 222 37.48 19.34 -68.75
N ARG A 223 38.36 18.94 -67.82
CA ARG A 223 39.80 18.76 -68.05
C ARG A 223 40.08 17.69 -69.09
N ILE A 224 39.47 16.50 -68.96
CA ILE A 224 39.62 15.39 -69.91
C ILE A 224 39.10 15.79 -71.31
N VAL A 225 37.95 16.48 -71.38
CA VAL A 225 37.40 16.97 -72.66
C VAL A 225 38.28 18.06 -73.27
N ALA A 226 38.87 18.96 -72.49
CA ALA A 226 39.80 19.97 -72.98
C ALA A 226 41.10 19.35 -73.50
N GLU A 227 41.67 18.37 -72.78
CA GLU A 227 42.87 17.64 -73.15
C GLU A 227 42.65 16.83 -74.44
N ALA A 228 41.58 16.03 -74.51
CA ALA A 228 41.20 15.28 -75.71
C ALA A 228 40.93 16.18 -76.93
N ASN A 229 40.35 17.38 -76.74
CA ASN A 229 40.19 18.36 -77.82
C ASN A 229 41.52 18.99 -78.24
N ALA A 230 42.45 19.23 -77.32
CA ALA A 230 43.79 19.73 -77.63
C ALA A 230 44.63 18.68 -78.39
N GLU A 231 44.53 17.40 -78.02
CA GLU A 231 45.12 16.29 -78.76
C GLU A 231 44.48 16.10 -80.13
N ALA A 232 43.15 16.10 -80.23
CA ALA A 232 42.44 16.04 -81.51
C ALA A 232 42.79 17.24 -82.41
N LYS A 233 43.05 18.43 -81.84
CA LYS A 233 43.58 19.58 -82.59
C LYS A 233 45.00 19.31 -83.11
N LYS A 234 45.94 18.91 -82.25
CA LYS A 234 47.32 18.54 -82.64
C LYS A 234 47.35 17.47 -83.73
N MET A 235 46.54 16.42 -83.59
CA MET A 235 46.41 15.36 -84.60
C MET A 235 45.86 15.88 -85.93
N ARG A 236 44.84 16.74 -85.92
CA ARG A 236 44.32 17.39 -87.14
C ARG A 236 45.33 18.33 -87.79
N GLU A 237 46.16 19.02 -87.00
CA GLU A 237 47.20 19.92 -87.49
C GLU A 237 48.35 19.12 -88.12
N SER A 238 48.89 18.12 -87.42
CA SER A 238 49.89 17.20 -87.98
C SER A 238 49.39 16.45 -89.23
N ALA A 239 48.13 15.99 -89.25
CA ALA A 239 47.54 15.38 -90.43
C ALA A 239 47.38 16.37 -91.61
N ARG A 240 47.10 17.65 -91.34
CA ARG A 240 47.08 18.72 -92.37
C ARG A 240 48.49 19.03 -92.88
N GLU A 241 49.49 19.04 -92.01
CA GLU A 241 50.89 19.24 -92.39
C GLU A 241 51.39 18.11 -93.28
N LEU A 242 51.16 16.85 -92.89
CA LEU A 242 51.48 15.66 -93.68
C LEU A 242 50.71 15.63 -95.01
N ALA A 243 49.44 16.03 -95.02
CA ALA A 243 48.66 16.16 -96.26
C ALA A 243 49.18 17.28 -97.16
N ALA A 244 49.59 18.43 -96.59
CA ALA A 244 50.20 19.52 -97.33
C ALA A 244 51.60 19.18 -97.85
N GLU A 245 52.38 18.41 -97.11
CA GLU A 245 53.66 17.84 -97.56
C GLU A 245 53.44 16.85 -98.71
N ARG A 246 52.53 15.88 -98.56
CA ARG A 246 52.19 14.95 -99.66
C ARG A 246 51.62 15.67 -100.88
N LEU A 247 50.87 16.75 -100.70
CA LEU A 247 50.41 17.61 -101.81
C LEU A 247 51.56 18.40 -102.45
N ARG A 248 52.55 18.88 -101.67
CA ARG A 248 53.78 19.50 -102.21
C ARG A 248 54.60 18.47 -102.98
N ALA A 249 54.78 17.26 -102.45
CA ALA A 249 55.49 16.17 -103.12
C ALA A 249 54.78 15.76 -104.42
N ALA A 250 53.46 15.56 -104.39
CA ALA A 250 52.66 15.27 -105.59
C ALA A 250 52.73 16.40 -106.63
N ARG A 251 52.74 17.67 -106.19
CA ARG A 251 52.95 18.84 -107.09
C ARG A 251 54.38 18.90 -107.64
N ALA A 252 55.39 18.53 -106.86
CA ALA A 252 56.78 18.46 -107.31
C ALA A 252 56.98 17.35 -108.35
N VAL A 253 56.42 16.16 -108.11
CA VAL A 253 56.34 15.07 -109.09
C VAL A 253 55.59 15.54 -110.33
N ALA A 254 54.38 16.11 -110.21
CA ALA A 254 53.63 16.61 -111.36
C ALA A 254 54.25 17.83 -112.08
N ALA A 255 55.25 18.49 -111.48
CA ALA A 255 56.08 19.49 -112.12
C ALA A 255 57.30 18.86 -112.80
N GLN A 256 57.86 17.78 -112.25
CA GLN A 256 58.90 16.95 -112.87
C GLN A 256 58.35 16.19 -114.08
N THR A 257 57.17 15.57 -113.98
CA THR A 257 56.46 14.93 -115.11
C THR A 257 56.17 15.96 -116.21
N ARG A 258 55.79 17.20 -115.85
CA ARG A 258 55.64 18.27 -116.84
C ARG A 258 56.96 18.64 -117.49
N ARG A 259 58.03 18.94 -116.74
CA ARG A 259 59.36 19.19 -117.33
C ARG A 259 59.86 18.06 -118.24
N VAL A 260 59.56 16.80 -117.91
CA VAL A 260 59.86 15.65 -118.77
C VAL A 260 58.97 15.65 -120.03
N HIS A 261 57.67 15.93 -119.90
CA HIS A 261 56.76 16.06 -121.04
C HIS A 261 57.12 17.25 -121.95
N ASP A 262 57.42 18.42 -121.38
CA ASP A 262 57.86 19.62 -122.08
C ASP A 262 59.19 19.34 -122.80
N GLY A 263 60.16 18.71 -122.14
CA GLY A 263 61.42 18.28 -122.76
C GLY A 263 61.27 17.16 -123.80
N ILE A 264 60.21 16.36 -123.74
CA ILE A 264 59.84 15.42 -124.82
C ILE A 264 59.21 16.18 -125.99
N GLN A 265 58.32 17.16 -125.73
CA GLN A 265 57.77 18.01 -126.78
C GLN A 265 58.86 18.84 -127.47
N ASP A 266 59.82 19.39 -126.74
CA ASP A 266 60.93 20.15 -127.32
C ASP A 266 61.84 19.25 -128.13
N ARG A 267 62.10 18.00 -127.73
CA ARG A 267 62.82 17.02 -128.57
C ARG A 267 62.05 16.58 -129.81
N LEU A 268 60.72 16.46 -129.73
CA LEU A 268 59.86 16.25 -130.90
C LEU A 268 59.84 17.47 -131.83
N ARG A 269 59.98 18.68 -131.27
CA ARG A 269 60.07 19.96 -131.99
C ARG A 269 61.44 20.14 -132.65
N GLU A 270 62.53 19.74 -131.98
CA GLU A 270 63.87 19.61 -132.57
C GLU A 270 63.87 18.58 -133.71
N LEU A 271 63.28 17.40 -133.54
CA LEU A 271 63.12 16.41 -134.61
C LEU A 271 62.34 16.97 -135.80
N ALA A 272 61.26 17.72 -135.56
CA ALA A 272 60.50 18.40 -136.61
C ALA A 272 61.31 19.50 -137.32
N GLU A 273 62.11 20.29 -136.60
CA GLU A 273 63.01 21.29 -137.19
C GLU A 273 64.17 20.67 -137.98
N HIS A 274 64.68 19.51 -137.56
CA HIS A 274 65.69 18.76 -138.30
C HIS A 274 65.11 18.14 -139.58
N LEU A 275 63.88 17.63 -139.54
CA LEU A 275 63.16 17.17 -140.74
C LEU A 275 62.79 18.32 -141.70
N ALA A 276 62.61 19.54 -141.20
CA ALA A 276 62.25 20.72 -142.00
C ALA A 276 63.44 21.44 -142.70
N LYS A 277 64.66 20.90 -142.62
CA LYS A 277 65.90 21.58 -143.08
C LYS A 277 66.67 20.87 -144.20
N ALA A 278 66.05 19.94 -144.93
CA ALA A 278 66.61 19.30 -146.12
C ALA A 278 65.69 19.48 -147.36
N PRO A 279 66.21 19.90 -148.53
CA PRO A 279 65.48 19.91 -149.79
C PRO A 279 65.47 18.52 -150.49
N GLU A 280 64.72 18.43 -151.59
CA GLU A 280 64.21 17.18 -152.19
C GLU A 280 65.21 16.36 -153.06
N VAL A 281 64.76 15.15 -153.44
CA VAL A 281 65.29 14.18 -154.45
C VAL A 281 66.69 13.57 -154.19
N THR A 282 66.98 12.29 -154.50
CA THR A 282 66.29 11.24 -155.29
C THR A 282 66.10 9.91 -154.54
N ALA A 283 65.36 8.96 -155.13
CA ALA A 283 65.15 7.61 -154.59
C ALA A 283 66.27 6.62 -154.96
N ASP A 284 66.56 5.67 -154.06
CA ASP A 284 66.44 4.22 -154.29
C ASP A 284 66.65 3.44 -152.96
N GLU A 285 66.27 2.16 -152.91
CA GLU A 285 66.40 1.18 -151.80
C GLU A 285 65.57 1.49 -150.51
N LEU A 286 64.54 0.72 -150.13
CA LEU A 286 64.47 -0.68 -149.59
C LEU A 286 65.03 -0.80 -148.15
N ASP A 287 64.51 -1.61 -147.21
CA ASP A 287 63.22 -2.33 -146.98
C ASP A 287 63.29 -2.96 -145.54
N VAL A 288 62.36 -3.86 -145.17
CA VAL A 288 62.50 -4.93 -144.13
C VAL A 288 62.08 -4.63 -142.66
N VAL A 289 60.77 -4.80 -142.41
CA VAL A 289 60.15 -5.79 -141.46
C VAL A 289 60.27 -5.62 -139.92
N ALA A 290 59.34 -6.28 -139.21
CA ALA A 290 59.13 -6.47 -137.76
C ALA A 290 58.44 -5.29 -137.05
N ASP A 291 57.17 -5.36 -136.64
CA ASP A 291 56.22 -6.48 -136.47
C ASP A 291 56.62 -7.54 -135.43
N ALA A 292 56.08 -7.37 -134.22
CA ALA A 292 55.87 -8.39 -133.19
C ALA A 292 54.89 -7.83 -132.14
N THR A 293 53.86 -8.60 -131.80
CA THR A 293 52.93 -8.32 -130.68
C THR A 293 53.31 -9.13 -129.44
N ASP A 294 52.68 -8.80 -128.30
CA ASP A 294 52.53 -9.70 -127.14
C ASP A 294 53.86 -10.13 -126.46
N GLU A 295 53.90 -10.86 -125.35
CA GLU A 295 53.09 -10.81 -124.12
C GLU A 295 54.08 -11.00 -122.94
N ASP A 296 53.60 -10.99 -121.69
CA ASP A 296 54.29 -11.46 -120.47
C ASP A 296 55.84 -11.33 -120.33
N ASP A 297 56.29 -10.61 -119.29
CA ASP A 297 56.93 -11.38 -118.21
C ASP A 297 56.91 -10.67 -116.84
N SER A 298 56.52 -11.41 -115.80
CA SER A 298 56.49 -10.95 -114.40
C SER A 298 57.65 -11.53 -113.58
N ALA A 299 58.84 -11.66 -114.21
CA ALA A 299 59.90 -12.57 -113.74
C ALA A 299 61.32 -11.96 -113.53
N ALA A 300 61.48 -10.62 -113.42
CA ALA A 300 62.75 -9.98 -113.05
C ALA A 300 62.50 -8.75 -112.15
N LEU A 301 62.50 -8.82 -110.81
CA LEU A 301 63.20 -9.68 -109.85
C LEU A 301 64.74 -9.51 -109.80
N ASP A 302 65.20 -9.20 -108.59
CA ASP A 302 66.54 -9.37 -108.01
C ASP A 302 67.80 -8.94 -108.80
N LYS A 303 68.16 -7.64 -108.67
CA LYS A 303 69.59 -7.24 -108.76
C LYS A 303 70.08 -6.03 -107.96
N HIS A 304 69.24 -5.36 -107.16
CA HIS A 304 69.65 -4.19 -106.36
C HIS A 304 69.20 -4.20 -104.89
N ILE A 305 69.30 -5.36 -104.23
CA ILE A 305 69.38 -5.44 -102.77
C ILE A 305 70.73 -6.09 -102.38
N THR A 306 71.39 -5.49 -101.38
CA THR A 306 72.64 -5.94 -100.73
C THR A 306 73.84 -6.28 -101.64
N ASN A 307 74.83 -5.39 -101.65
CA ASN A 307 75.98 -5.61 -100.75
C ASN A 307 76.88 -4.37 -100.59
N HIS A 308 76.89 -3.81 -99.38
CA HIS A 308 78.16 -3.70 -98.67
C HIS A 308 77.90 -3.76 -97.16
N SER A 309 78.46 -4.77 -96.50
CA SER A 309 78.37 -4.98 -95.06
C SER A 309 79.77 -4.90 -94.43
N ALA A 310 79.83 -4.30 -93.23
CA ALA A 310 80.95 -4.37 -92.29
C ALA A 310 80.31 -4.42 -90.88
N ILE A 311 80.42 -5.50 -90.10
CA ILE A 311 81.61 -5.95 -89.33
C ILE A 311 81.97 -4.92 -88.24
N THR A 312 81.86 -5.14 -86.91
CA THR A 312 81.22 -6.13 -86.00
C THR A 312 80.93 -5.38 -84.65
N ARG A 313 80.58 -5.90 -83.44
CA ARG A 313 80.55 -7.23 -82.77
C ARG A 313 79.73 -7.15 -81.45
N SER A 314 79.44 -8.29 -80.81
CA SER A 314 78.98 -8.46 -79.40
C SER A 314 77.59 -7.89 -79.04
N THR A 315 76.49 -8.62 -78.79
CA THR A 315 76.22 -9.88 -78.03
C THR A 315 76.42 -9.78 -76.50
N PRO A 316 75.67 -10.54 -75.64
CA PRO A 316 74.22 -10.37 -75.37
C PRO A 316 73.81 -10.64 -73.88
N HIS A 317 72.52 -10.48 -73.52
CA HIS A 317 71.92 -11.35 -72.47
C HIS A 317 70.41 -11.63 -72.60
N ARG A 318 69.88 -12.53 -71.76
CA ARG A 318 68.65 -13.32 -71.95
C ARG A 318 67.94 -13.66 -70.64
N GLY A 319 66.60 -13.63 -70.64
CA GLY A 319 65.72 -14.33 -69.69
C GLY A 319 64.73 -13.44 -68.90
N THR A 320 63.66 -13.95 -68.26
CA THR A 320 62.94 -15.24 -68.43
C THR A 320 61.64 -15.27 -67.59
N ALA A 321 60.57 -15.88 -68.14
CA ALA A 321 59.53 -16.65 -67.43
C ALA A 321 58.43 -15.96 -66.56
N SER A 322 57.39 -16.79 -66.27
CA SER A 322 56.11 -16.58 -65.55
C SER A 322 55.15 -15.53 -66.15
N SER A 323 53.92 -15.83 -66.59
CA SER A 323 52.95 -16.92 -66.32
C SER A 323 52.22 -16.85 -64.97
N ALA A 324 50.92 -16.53 -65.04
CA ALA A 324 49.84 -16.96 -64.14
C ALA A 324 48.50 -16.72 -64.88
N ARG A 325 47.68 -17.75 -65.08
CA ARG A 325 46.36 -17.66 -65.76
C ARG A 325 45.49 -18.85 -65.39
N ASP A 326 44.72 -18.72 -64.31
CA ASP A 326 43.73 -19.66 -63.77
C ASP A 326 42.88 -18.89 -62.74
N GLU A 327 41.62 -19.20 -62.44
CA GLU A 327 40.66 -20.17 -63.01
C GLU A 327 39.27 -19.50 -63.15
N ALA A 328 38.31 -20.17 -63.80
CA ALA A 328 36.90 -19.76 -63.77
C ALA A 328 36.09 -20.67 -62.81
N GLY A 329 35.48 -20.08 -61.77
CA GLY A 329 34.62 -20.78 -60.81
C GLY A 329 33.28 -20.05 -60.60
N PRO A 330 32.12 -20.73 -60.61
CA PRO A 330 30.83 -20.06 -60.75
C PRO A 330 30.09 -19.75 -59.44
N SER A 331 29.18 -18.77 -59.54
CA SER A 331 27.87 -18.70 -58.86
C SER A 331 27.69 -19.37 -57.49
N ASN A 332 27.40 -18.56 -56.47
CA ASN A 332 26.25 -18.88 -55.62
C ASN A 332 25.55 -17.63 -55.06
N ALA A 333 24.32 -17.39 -55.49
CA ALA A 333 23.48 -16.30 -54.97
C ALA A 333 22.72 -16.79 -53.73
N ALA A 334 23.24 -16.47 -52.54
CA ALA A 334 22.61 -16.85 -51.27
C ALA A 334 21.42 -15.95 -50.91
N THR A 335 20.31 -16.07 -51.65
CA THR A 335 19.04 -15.39 -51.34
C THR A 335 18.37 -16.03 -50.13
N GLY A 336 18.82 -15.67 -48.92
CA GLY A 336 18.15 -16.02 -47.66
C GLY A 336 16.85 -15.23 -47.48
N PRO A 337 15.73 -15.86 -47.05
CA PRO A 337 14.45 -15.18 -46.94
C PRO A 337 14.35 -14.27 -45.71
N ILE A 338 13.49 -13.27 -45.83
CA ILE A 338 13.14 -12.31 -44.78
C ILE A 338 12.50 -13.02 -43.57
N THR A 339 13.05 -12.82 -42.37
CA THR A 339 12.38 -13.14 -41.10
C THR A 339 12.06 -11.87 -40.32
N ILE A 340 10.84 -11.34 -40.52
CA ILE A 340 10.28 -10.31 -39.62
C ILE A 340 9.98 -11.00 -38.27
N ARG A 341 10.66 -10.57 -37.20
CA ARG A 341 10.14 -10.71 -35.83
C ARG A 341 10.09 -9.35 -35.15
N THR A 342 8.86 -8.92 -34.92
CA THR A 342 8.52 -7.69 -34.22
C THR A 342 8.88 -7.75 -32.72
N ARG A 343 8.99 -6.54 -32.16
CA ARG A 343 9.20 -6.17 -30.75
C ARG A 343 8.30 -6.88 -29.70
N THR A 344 8.57 -6.48 -28.44
CA THR A 344 7.67 -6.44 -27.26
C THR A 344 7.47 -7.70 -26.42
N ASN A 345 8.34 -7.81 -25.40
CA ASN A 345 7.99 -8.11 -24.00
C ASN A 345 7.38 -6.81 -23.37
N PRO A 346 6.71 -6.78 -22.18
CA PRO A 346 6.35 -7.86 -21.25
C PRO A 346 4.87 -7.88 -20.76
N ALA A 347 4.47 -8.94 -20.03
CA ALA A 347 3.28 -8.93 -19.17
C ALA A 347 3.38 -9.93 -17.97
N ARG A 348 2.99 -9.47 -16.77
CA ARG A 348 2.83 -10.22 -15.49
C ARG A 348 2.06 -9.30 -14.51
N PRO A 349 1.24 -9.79 -13.55
CA PRO A 349 0.59 -11.09 -13.37
C PRO A 349 -0.95 -10.97 -13.59
N PRO A 350 -1.79 -11.80 -12.93
CA PRO A 350 -2.43 -11.32 -11.69
C PRO A 350 -2.28 -12.27 -10.49
N GLN A 351 -2.77 -11.84 -9.33
CA GLN A 351 -2.67 -12.53 -8.03
C GLN A 351 -3.90 -13.38 -7.70
N ALA A 352 -3.70 -14.41 -6.88
CA ALA A 352 -4.59 -14.88 -5.82
C ALA A 352 -3.71 -15.43 -4.69
#